data_AF-B1IK74-F1
#
_entry.id   AF-B1IK74-F1
#
_cell.length_a   1.000
_cell.length_b   1.000
_cell.length_c   1.000
_cell.angle_alpha   90.00
_cell.angle_beta   90.00
_cell.angle_gamma   90.00
#
_symmetry.space_group_name_H-M   'P 1'
#
loop_
_entity.id
_entity.type
_entity.pdbx_description
1 polymer ?
#
loop_
_entity_poly.entity_id
_entity_poly.type
_entity_poly.pdbx_seq_one_letter_code
_entity_poly.pdbx_strand_id
1 'polypeptide(L)' 'MGGATARQNRMFDKIYSIVYTDVMHFKARDDNRIVNKATYICMAYDINGHKDILGIWIA' A
#
# COMPACT_ATOMS: atom_id res chain seq x y z
N MET A 1 20.28 0.32 -2.68
CA MET A 1 19.20 1.34 -2.65
C MET A 1 17.92 0.63 -3.06
N GLY A 2 17.00 0.43 -2.11
CA GLY A 2 16.00 -0.64 -2.15
C GLY A 2 14.83 -0.39 -3.12
N GLY A 3 14.40 -1.42 -3.84
CA GLY A 3 13.34 -1.33 -4.85
C GLY A 3 11.94 -0.90 -4.37
N ALA A 4 11.74 -0.76 -3.05
CA ALA A 4 10.47 -0.34 -2.47
C ALA A 4 10.14 1.14 -2.74
N THR A 5 11.13 2.04 -2.72
CA THR A 5 10.90 3.48 -2.93
C THR A 5 10.62 3.83 -4.38
N ALA A 6 11.18 3.09 -5.33
CA ALA A 6 10.94 3.30 -6.76
C ALA A 6 9.46 3.10 -7.14
N ARG A 7 8.77 2.17 -6.50
CA ARG A 7 7.33 1.93 -6.72
C ARG A 7 6.44 3.01 -6.10
N GLN A 8 6.85 3.56 -4.96
CA GLN A 8 6.10 4.62 -4.27
C GLN A 8 6.14 5.95 -5.02
N ASN A 9 7.19 6.21 -5.82
CA ASN A 9 7.41 7.51 -6.49
C ASN A 9 7.02 7.56 -7.97
N ARG A 10 6.17 6.65 -8.47
CA ARG A 10 5.70 6.71 -9.86
C ARG A 10 4.47 7.61 -10.00
N MET A 11 4.26 8.13 -11.21
CA MET A 11 3.00 8.79 -11.56
C MET A 11 1.87 7.77 -11.58
N PHE A 12 0.74 8.14 -10.97
CA PHE A 12 -0.51 7.38 -11.04
C PHE A 12 -1.35 7.85 -12.21
N ASP A 13 -2.27 6.99 -12.67
CA ASP A 13 -3.26 7.41 -13.65
C ASP A 13 -4.22 8.44 -13.06
N LYS A 14 -4.78 9.27 -13.94
CA LYS A 14 -5.69 10.35 -13.53
C LYS A 14 -7.01 9.83 -12.96
N ILE A 15 -7.47 8.66 -13.42
CA ILE A 15 -8.77 8.08 -13.06
C ILE A 15 -8.62 6.57 -12.88
N TYR A 16 -9.15 6.08 -11.76
CA TYR A 16 -9.33 4.67 -11.47
C TYR A 16 -10.82 4.36 -11.37
N SER A 17 -11.25 3.27 -11.99
CA SER A 17 -12.67 2.87 -12.04
C SER A 17 -13.18 2.41 -10.69
N ILE A 18 -12.35 1.67 -9.94
CA ILE A 18 -12.69 1.12 -8.63
C ILE A 18 -11.43 1.18 -7.75
N VAL A 19 -11.61 1.53 -6.48
CA VAL A 19 -10.56 1.53 -5.46
C VAL A 19 -10.98 0.67 -4.28
N TYR A 20 -10.10 -0.23 -3.86
CA TYR A 20 -10.19 -1.08 -2.69
C TYR A 20 -9.18 -0.63 -1.65
N THR A 21 -9.62 -0.48 -0.41
CA THR A 21 -8.75 -0.25 0.74
C THR A 21 -8.89 -1.42 1.69
N ASP A 22 -7.77 -1.97 2.13
CA ASP A 22 -7.71 -3.06 3.10
C ASP A 22 -6.73 -2.71 4.23
N VAL A 23 -6.94 -3.31 5.39
CA VAL A 23 -6.12 -3.11 6.59
C VAL A 23 -5.72 -4.46 7.17
N MET A 24 -4.41 -4.70 7.25
CA MET A 24 -3.86 -5.88 7.88
C MET A 24 -3.20 -5.53 9.21
N HIS A 25 -3.69 -6.14 10.29
CA HIS A 25 -3.10 -6.01 11.61
C HIS A 25 -2.03 -7.09 11.84
N PHE A 26 -0.88 -6.69 12.37
CA PHE A 26 0.23 -7.61 12.65
C PHE A 26 1.02 -7.18 13.88
N LYS A 27 1.75 -8.13 14.46
CA LYS A 27 2.68 -7.85 15.56
C LYS A 27 4.08 -7.62 14.97
N ALA A 28 4.66 -6.46 15.26
CA ALA A 28 6.02 -6.11 14.88
C ALA A 28 6.89 -5.96 16.12
N ARG A 29 8.18 -6.25 16.00
CA ARG A 29 9.15 -5.85 17.01
C ARG A 29 9.65 -4.45 16.71
N ASP A 30 9.46 -3.55 17.65
CA ASP A 30 9.89 -2.15 17.56
C ASP A 30 10.51 -1.75 18.90
N ASP A 31 11.70 -1.16 18.88
CA ASP A 31 12.51 -0.83 20.08
C ASP A 31 12.49 -1.94 21.16
N ASN A 32 12.79 -3.17 20.73
CA ASN A 32 12.83 -4.38 21.55
C ASN A 32 11.50 -4.78 22.24
N ARG A 33 10.38 -4.16 21.87
CA ARG A 33 9.02 -4.48 22.34
C ARG A 33 8.18 -5.04 21.19
N ILE A 34 7.24 -5.93 21.51
CA ILE A 34 6.25 -6.40 20.53
C ILE A 34 5.08 -5.41 20.57
N VAL A 35 4.87 -4.72 19.45
CA VAL A 35 3.79 -3.75 19.26
C VAL A 35 2.82 -4.24 18.20
N ASN A 36 1.54 -3.90 18.35
CA ASN A 36 0.56 -4.12 17.28
C ASN A 36 0.67 -2.96 16.30
N LYS A 37 0.87 -3.27 15.01
CA LYS A 37 0.88 -2.32 13.91
C LYS A 37 -0.23 -2.65 12.92
N ALA A 38 -0.58 -1.69 12.08
CA ALA A 38 -1.55 -1.88 11.01
C ALA A 38 -0.97 -1.40 9.70
N THR A 39 -1.07 -2.24 8.66
CA THR A 39 -0.71 -1.86 7.30
C THR A 39 -1.96 -1.59 6.50
N TYR A 40 -2.07 -0.38 5.97
CA TYR A 40 -3.12 0.04 5.05
C TYR A 40 -2.64 -0.17 3.62
N ILE A 41 -3.42 -0.89 2.82
CA ILE A 41 -3.14 -1.14 1.42
C ILE A 41 -4.24 -0.48 0.59
N CYS A 42 -3.84 0.31 -0.42
CA CYS A 42 -4.75 0.86 -1.42
C CYS A 42 -4.45 0.22 -2.79
N MET A 43 -5.46 -0.45 -3.34
CA MET A 43 -5.41 -1.11 -4.64
C MET A 43 -6.53 -0.58 -5.52
N ALA A 44 -6.28 -0.38 -6.80
CA ALA A 44 -7.25 0.16 -7.73
C ALA A 44 -7.24 -0.59 -9.06
N TYR A 45 -8.30 -0.42 -9.84
CA TYR A 45 -8.35 -0.85 -11.23
C TYR A 45 -8.46 0.37 -12.12
N ASP A 46 -7.65 0.42 -13.18
CA ASP A 46 -7.74 1.47 -14.19
C ASP A 46 -9.03 1.32 -15.03
N ILE A 47 -9.19 2.16 -16.05
CA ILE A 47 -10.32 2.10 -16.98
C ILE A 47 -10.27 0.89 -17.94
N ASN A 48 -9.12 0.24 -18.07
CA ASN A 48 -8.90 -0.93 -18.91
C ASN A 48 -9.02 -2.24 -18.12
N GLY A 49 -9.27 -2.17 -16.81
CA GLY A 49 -9.35 -3.33 -15.92
C GLY A 49 -7.99 -3.84 -15.44
N HIS A 50 -6.90 -3.09 -15.61
CA HIS A 50 -5.61 -3.39 -15.02
C HIS A 50 -5.59 -3.07 -13.55
N LYS A 51 -5.23 -4.07 -12.75
CA LYS A 51 -5.06 -3.96 -11.31
C LYS A 51 -3.75 -3.26 -10.99
N ASP A 52 -3.82 -2.30 -10.08
CA ASP A 52 -2.64 -1.60 -9.59
C ASP A 52 -2.66 -1.36 -8.08
N ILE A 53 -1.47 -1.33 -7.46
CA ILE A 53 -1.32 -0.97 -6.04
C ILE A 53 -0.84 0.47 -5.98
N LEU A 54 -1.72 1.33 -5.44
CA LEU A 54 -1.47 2.77 -5.32
C LEU A 54 -0.53 3.06 -4.15
N GLY A 55 -0.60 2.29 -3.08
CA GLY A 55 0.31 2.48 -1.97
C GLY A 55 0.09 1.51 -0.82
N ILE A 56 1.09 1.51 0.06
CA ILE A 56 1.12 0.76 1.31
C ILE A 56 1.65 1.69 2.38
N TRP A 57 0.91 1.84 3.48
CA TRP A 57 1.28 2.67 4.62
C TRP A 57 1.21 1.84 5.89
N ILE A 58 2.19 2.00 6.78
CA ILE A 58 2.23 1.33 8.07
C ILE A 58 1.98 2.38 9.15
N ALA A 59 1.02 2.13 10.03
CA ALA A 59 0.78 2.88 11.25
C ALA A 59 1.37 2.17 12.47
#